data_AF-A0A7L5BH57-F1
#
_entry.id   AF-A0A7L5BH57-F1
#
_cell.length_a   1.000
_cell.length_b   1.000
_cell.length_c   1.000
_cell.angle_alpha   90.00
_cell.angle_beta   90.00
_cell.angle_gamma   90.00
#
_symmetry.space_group_name_H-M   'P 1'
#
loop_
_entity.id
_entity.type
_entity.pdbx_description
1 polymer ?
#
loop_
_entity_poly.entity_id
_entity_poly.type
_entity_poly.pdbx_seq_one_letter_code
_entity_poly.pdbx_strand_id
1 'polypeptide(L)'
;MSKKIINLIILLPLAIILVILCVANRQAVTLALNPFRPEDGVLSFTAPFFVFLFLAVIFGVLLGSSATWFAQGKHRKRARIEAKEAVRWHDEANRQKAAATGHVPNAGQLPAK
;
A
#
# COMPACT_ATOMS: atom_id res chain seq x y z
N MET A 1 -8.46 16.72 -1.30
CA MET A 1 -7.69 17.52 -2.29
C MET A 1 -6.24 17.77 -1.86
N SER A 2 -5.97 17.98 -0.57
CA SER A 2 -4.64 18.35 -0.03
C SER A 2 -3.52 17.36 -0.32
N LYS A 3 -3.78 16.04 -0.29
CA LYS A 3 -2.77 15.01 -0.58
C LYS A 3 -2.19 15.11 -2.00
N LYS A 4 -3.02 15.49 -2.99
CA LYS A 4 -2.58 15.65 -4.38
C LYS A 4 -1.68 16.86 -4.55
N ILE A 5 -2.01 17.96 -3.85
CA ILE A 5 -1.23 19.21 -3.88
C ILE A 5 0.13 18.99 -3.21
N ILE A 6 0.16 18.36 -2.03
CA ILE A 6 1.42 18.04 -1.34
C ILE A 6 2.29 17.13 -2.20
N ASN A 7 1.71 16.09 -2.81
CA ASN A 7 2.45 15.22 -3.71
C ASN A 7 3.01 15.99 -4.92
N LEU A 8 2.23 16.89 -5.52
CA LEU A 8 2.69 17.71 -6.65
C LEU A 8 3.85 18.63 -6.25
N ILE A 9 3.75 19.28 -5.08
CA ILE A 9 4.80 20.16 -4.54
C ILE A 9 6.10 19.41 -4.29
N ILE A 10 6.05 18.13 -3.94
CA ILE A 10 7.25 17.30 -3.72
C ILE A 10 7.76 16.70 -5.04
N LEU A 11 6.86 16.15 -5.85
CA LEU A 11 7.20 15.38 -7.04
C LEU A 11 7.70 16.27 -8.19
N LEU A 12 7.14 17.48 -8.33
CA LEU A 12 7.54 18.41 -9.38
C LEU A 12 9.01 18.87 -9.25
N PRO A 13 9.46 19.43 -8.12
CA PRO A 13 10.87 19.80 -7.97
C PRO A 13 11.80 18.59 -8.03
N LEU A 14 11.38 17.43 -7.48
CA LEU A 14 12.14 16.19 -7.62
C LEU A 14 12.31 15.81 -9.11
N ALA A 15 11.26 15.91 -9.92
CA ALA A 15 11.32 15.66 -11.35
C ALA A 15 12.27 16.64 -12.06
N ILE A 16 12.22 17.94 -11.71
CA ILE A 16 13.14 18.95 -12.27
C ILE A 16 14.59 18.59 -11.96
N ILE A 17 14.90 18.25 -10.70
CA ILE A 17 16.25 17.82 -10.28
C ILE A 17 16.70 16.60 -11.09
N LEU A 18 15.83 15.60 -11.25
CA LEU A 18 16.12 14.40 -12.03
C LEU A 18 16.41 14.73 -13.49
N VAL A 19 15.64 15.61 -14.13
CA VAL A 19 15.87 16.05 -15.51
C VAL A 19 17.21 16.78 -15.64
N ILE A 20 17.52 17.71 -14.75
CA ILE A 20 18.81 18.43 -14.75
C ILE A 20 19.96 17.43 -14.62
N LEU A 21 19.83 16.47 -13.70
CA LEU A 21 20.82 15.42 -13.51
C LEU A 21 21.00 14.58 -14.78
N CYS A 22 19.93 14.25 -15.50
CA CYS A 22 20.00 13.53 -16.78
C CYS A 22 20.76 14.33 -17.85
N VAL A 23 20.39 15.60 -18.03
CA VAL A 23 20.98 16.47 -19.05
C VAL A 23 22.46 16.71 -18.77
N ALA A 24 22.80 17.00 -17.50
CA ALA A 24 24.18 17.21 -17.08
C ALA A 24 25.02 15.93 -17.19
N ASN A 25 24.43 14.76 -16.93
CA ASN A 25 25.13 13.46 -16.92
C ASN A 25 24.75 12.58 -18.11
N ARG A 26 24.71 13.16 -19.31
CA ARG A 26 24.50 12.42 -20.56
C ARG A 26 25.71 11.60 -21.02
N GLN A 27 26.85 11.77 -20.34
CA GLN A 27 28.08 11.05 -20.62
C GLN A 27 27.89 9.54 -20.43
N ALA A 28 28.41 8.76 -21.38
CA ALA A 28 28.38 7.30 -21.31
C ALA A 28 29.36 6.82 -20.24
N VAL A 29 28.86 5.99 -19.32
CA VAL A 29 29.64 5.36 -18.26
C VAL A 29 29.48 3.85 -18.37
N THR A 30 30.57 3.12 -18.23
CA THR A 30 30.55 1.66 -18.19
C THR A 30 30.37 1.20 -16.75
N LEU A 31 29.26 0.52 -16.49
CA LEU A 31 29.01 -0.19 -15.26
C LEU A 31 29.56 -1.61 -15.38
N ALA A 32 30.69 -1.87 -14.74
CA ALA A 32 31.23 -3.22 -14.58
C ALA A 32 30.58 -3.90 -13.36
N LEU A 33 29.88 -5.00 -13.59
CA LEU A 33 29.23 -5.78 -12.53
C LEU A 33 30.12 -6.89 -11.97
N ASN A 34 31.27 -7.15 -12.60
CA ASN A 34 32.25 -8.14 -12.14
C ASN A 34 33.27 -7.48 -11.20
N PRO A 35 33.24 -7.76 -9.88
CA PRO A 35 34.15 -7.14 -8.92
C PRO A 35 35.58 -7.71 -8.95
N PHE A 36 35.81 -8.83 -9.64
CA PHE A 36 37.11 -9.52 -9.68
C PHE A 36 37.91 -9.25 -10.95
N ARG A 37 37.21 -8.94 -12.06
CA ARG A 37 37.81 -8.66 -13.37
C ARG A 37 37.02 -7.54 -14.07
N PRO A 38 37.28 -6.28 -13.73
CA PRO A 38 36.54 -5.13 -14.28
C PRO A 38 36.67 -4.97 -15.79
N GLU A 39 37.78 -5.45 -16.36
CA GLU A 39 38.07 -5.49 -17.80
C GLU A 39 37.27 -6.54 -18.58
N ASP A 40 36.57 -7.46 -17.90
CA ASP A 40 35.74 -8.46 -18.57
C ASP A 40 34.45 -7.81 -19.14
N GLY A 41 34.40 -7.63 -20.46
CA GLY A 41 33.28 -7.00 -21.15
C GLY A 41 31.93 -7.74 -21.05
N VAL A 42 31.94 -9.02 -20.67
CA VAL A 42 30.74 -9.89 -20.62
C VAL A 42 29.72 -9.44 -19.58
N LEU A 43 30.18 -8.88 -18.45
CA LEU A 43 29.31 -8.41 -17.36
C LEU A 43 29.40 -6.90 -17.18
N SER A 44 29.53 -6.19 -18.31
CA SER A 44 29.64 -4.74 -18.34
C SER A 44 28.56 -4.12 -19.22
N PHE A 45 28.00 -2.99 -18.79
CA PHE A 45 26.99 -2.26 -19.54
C PHE A 45 27.38 -0.80 -19.67
N THR A 46 27.39 -0.27 -20.89
CA THR A 46 27.68 1.15 -21.15
C THR A 46 26.39 1.88 -21.47
N ALA A 47 26.05 2.86 -20.63
CA ALA A 47 24.91 3.74 -20.84
C ALA A 47 25.17 5.09 -20.16
N PRO A 48 24.41 6.15 -20.49
CA PRO A 48 24.45 7.38 -19.73
C PRO A 48 24.16 7.14 -18.24
N PHE A 49 24.91 7.79 -17.35
CA PHE A 49 24.85 7.50 -15.91
C PHE A 49 23.44 7.60 -15.31
N PHE A 50 22.63 8.53 -15.81
CA PHE A 50 21.26 8.72 -15.34
C PHE A 50 20.36 7.48 -15.52
N VAL A 51 20.66 6.63 -16.52
CA VAL A 51 19.89 5.40 -16.77
C VAL A 51 20.02 4.45 -15.59
N PHE A 52 21.25 4.25 -15.10
CA PHE A 52 21.50 3.39 -13.95
C PHE A 52 20.84 3.93 -12.67
N LEU A 53 20.88 5.25 -12.46
CA LEU A 53 20.21 5.88 -11.32
C LEU A 53 18.70 5.70 -11.37
N PHE A 54 18.05 5.90 -12.52
CA PHE A 54 16.63 5.65 -12.63
C PHE A 54 16.27 4.19 -12.39
N LEU A 55 17.04 3.26 -12.95
CA LEU A 55 16.81 1.83 -12.71
C LEU A 55 16.93 1.51 -11.22
N ALA A 56 17.93 2.07 -10.51
CA ALA A 56 18.08 1.90 -9.07
C ALA A 56 16.89 2.45 -8.29
N VAL A 57 16.40 3.65 -8.64
CA VAL A 57 15.22 4.26 -8.00
C VAL A 57 13.96 3.44 -8.26
N ILE A 58 13.71 3.04 -9.51
CA ILE A 58 12.57 2.20 -9.89
C ILE A 58 12.62 0.89 -9.12
N PHE A 59 13.78 0.23 -9.10
CA PHE A 59 13.97 -1.02 -8.38
C PHE A 59 13.71 -0.85 -6.87
N GLY A 60 14.21 0.22 -6.27
CA GLY A 60 13.93 0.56 -4.87
C GLY A 60 12.44 0.78 -4.59
N VAL A 61 11.73 1.51 -5.46
CA VAL A 61 10.28 1.72 -5.33
C VAL A 61 9.52 0.41 -5.45
N LEU A 62 9.88 -0.46 -6.40
CA LEU A 62 9.26 -1.77 -6.57
C LEU A 62 9.48 -2.64 -5.33
N LEU A 63 10.73 -2.75 -4.85
CA LEU A 63 11.06 -3.50 -3.64
C LEU A 63 10.32 -2.96 -2.41
N GLY A 64 10.34 -1.65 -2.19
CA GLY A 64 9.64 -1.01 -1.08
C GLY A 64 8.12 -1.21 -1.15
N SER A 65 7.54 -1.13 -2.35
CA SER A 65 6.11 -1.37 -2.58
C SER A 65 5.75 -2.84 -2.33
N SER A 66 6.57 -3.78 -2.81
CA SER A 66 6.39 -5.21 -2.57
C SER A 66 6.48 -5.53 -1.07
N ALA A 67 7.50 -5.02 -0.37
CA ALA A 67 7.65 -5.19 1.08
C ALA A 67 6.43 -4.64 1.84
N THR A 68 5.97 -3.44 1.48
CA THR A 68 4.75 -2.83 2.05
C THR A 68 3.52 -3.69 1.82
N TRP A 69 3.36 -4.25 0.60
CA TRP A 69 2.24 -5.12 0.26
C TRP A 69 2.23 -6.40 1.11
N PHE A 70 3.39 -7.04 1.30
CA PHE A 70 3.52 -8.21 2.16
C PHE A 70 3.21 -7.87 3.63
N ALA A 71 3.75 -6.76 4.15
CA ALA A 71 3.49 -6.29 5.53
C ALA A 71 2.00 -5.97 5.77
N GLN A 72 1.35 -5.32 4.81
CA GLN A 72 -0.08 -5.01 4.89
C GLN A 72 -0.99 -6.20 4.55
N GLY A 73 -0.46 -7.33 4.07
CA GLY A 73 -1.22 -8.54 3.79
C GLY A 73 -1.98 -9.09 5.01
N LYS A 74 -1.39 -9.01 6.21
CA LYS A 74 -2.02 -9.45 7.46
C LYS A 74 -3.24 -8.59 7.84
N HIS A 75 -3.17 -7.29 7.60
CA HIS A 75 -4.26 -6.35 7.86
C HIS A 75 -5.48 -6.64 6.98
N ARG A 76 -5.25 -7.06 5.73
CA ARG A 76 -6.31 -7.51 4.81
C ARG A 76 -7.03 -8.77 5.30
N LYS A 77 -6.32 -9.68 5.99
CA LYS A 77 -6.95 -10.85 6.63
C LYS A 77 -7.73 -10.46 7.88
N ARG A 78 -7.18 -9.59 8.73
CA ARG A 78 -7.85 -9.11 9.95
C ARG A 78 -9.15 -8.37 9.66
N ALA A 79 -9.13 -7.44 8.70
CA ALA A 79 -10.35 -6.71 8.30
C ALA A 79 -11.50 -7.65 7.85
N ARG A 80 -11.18 -8.78 7.21
CA ARG A 80 -12.19 -9.78 6.82
C ARG A 80 -12.75 -10.57 8.01
N ILE A 81 -11.92 -10.86 9.01
CA ILE A 81 -12.34 -11.58 10.21
C ILE A 81 -13.20 -10.66 11.08
N GLU A 82 -12.72 -9.45 11.34
CA GLU A 82 -13.45 -8.44 12.13
C GLU A 82 -14.80 -8.10 11.49
N ALA A 83 -14.88 -7.98 10.15
CA ALA A 83 -16.15 -7.78 9.47
C ALA A 83 -17.15 -8.94 9.68
N LYS A 84 -16.67 -10.20 9.73
CA LYS A 84 -17.53 -11.36 10.00
C LYS A 84 -17.99 -11.40 11.46
N GLU A 85 -17.11 -11.07 12.39
CA GLU A 85 -17.43 -11.02 13.81
C GLU A 85 -18.45 -9.91 14.12
N ALA A 86 -18.31 -8.74 13.50
CA ALA A 86 -19.27 -7.65 13.63
C ALA A 86 -20.68 -8.04 13.15
N VAL A 87 -20.78 -8.77 12.03
CA VAL A 87 -22.08 -9.28 11.53
C VAL A 87 -22.70 -10.28 12.50
N ARG A 88 -21.91 -11.19 13.08
CA ARG A 88 -22.42 -12.14 14.08
C ARG A 88 -22.98 -11.41 15.29
N TRP A 89 -22.20 -10.47 15.86
CA TRP A 89 -22.63 -9.72 17.04
C TRP A 89 -23.89 -8.88 16.78
N HIS A 90 -24.04 -8.34 15.57
CA HIS A 90 -25.29 -7.68 15.17
C HIS A 90 -26.47 -8.65 15.10
N ASP A 91 -26.30 -9.85 14.56
CA ASP A 91 -27.37 -10.85 14.49
C ASP A 91 -27.77 -11.36 15.88
N GLU A 92 -26.79 -11.62 16.75
CA GLU A 92 -27.02 -12.01 18.15
C GLU A 92 -27.72 -10.89 18.95
N ALA A 93 -27.31 -9.63 18.78
CA ALA A 93 -27.99 -8.49 19.40
C ALA A 93 -29.43 -8.33 18.89
N ASN A 94 -29.66 -8.56 17.60
CA ASN A 94 -31.00 -8.46 17.00
C ASN A 94 -31.92 -9.59 17.51
N ARG A 95 -31.40 -10.81 17.66
CA ARG A 95 -32.11 -11.93 18.28
C ARG A 95 -32.50 -11.65 19.73
N GLN A 96 -31.61 -11.07 20.53
CA GLN A 96 -31.92 -10.69 21.91
C GLN A 96 -33.00 -9.60 21.97
N LYS A 97 -32.95 -8.61 21.08
CA LYS A 97 -34.02 -7.60 20.96
C LYS A 97 -35.36 -8.24 20.59
N ALA A 98 -35.39 -9.12 19.60
CA ALA A 98 -36.61 -9.82 19.19
C ALA A 98 -37.20 -10.68 20.32
N ALA A 99 -36.36 -11.38 21.10
CA ALA A 99 -36.80 -12.15 22.26
C ALA A 99 -37.37 -11.25 23.38
N ALA A 100 -36.76 -10.08 23.63
CA ALA A 100 -37.27 -9.11 24.59
C ALA A 100 -38.61 -8.48 24.15
N THR A 101 -38.78 -8.19 22.87
CA THR A 101 -40.05 -7.67 22.32
C THR A 101 -41.15 -8.73 22.29
N GLY A 102 -40.81 -10.02 22.10
CA GLY A 102 -41.75 -11.14 22.17
C GLY A 102 -42.23 -11.48 23.58
N HIS A 103 -41.51 -11.03 24.62
CA HIS A 103 -41.86 -11.25 26.03
C HIS A 103 -42.62 -10.07 26.65
N VAL A 104 -43.24 -9.16 25.89
CA VAL A 104 -44.20 -8.20 26.50
C VAL A 104 -45.35 -9.03 27.06
N PRO A 105 -45.46 -9.21 28.40
CA PRO A 105 -46.55 -9.95 28.97
C PRO A 105 -47.79 -9.10 28.71
N ASN A 106 -48.84 -9.71 28.18
CA ASN A 106 -50.13 -9.08 27.98
C ASN A 106 -50.72 -8.71 29.37
N ALA A 107 -50.24 -7.63 29.97
CA ALA A 107 -50.67 -7.08 31.25
C ALA A 107 -51.95 -6.24 31.09
N GLY A 108 -52.85 -6.68 30.20
CA GLY A 108 -54.05 -5.94 29.80
C GLY A 108 -55.36 -6.72 29.91
N GLN A 109 -55.36 -7.99 30.34
CA GLN A 109 -56.59 -8.75 30.53
C GLN A 109 -56.87 -8.98 32.02
N LEU A 110 -57.38 -7.93 32.67
CA LEU A 110 -58.14 -8.08 33.91
C LEU A 110 -59.55 -8.55 33.53
N PRO A 111 -60.05 -9.67 34.11
CA PRO A 111 -61.38 -10.16 33.80
C PRO A 111 -62.42 -9.13 34.24
N ALA A 112 -63.25 -8.71 33.28
CA ALA A 112 -64.43 -7.92 33.57
C ALA A 112 -65.45 -8.78 34.32
N LYS A 113 -66.03 -8.14 35.33
CA LYS A 113 -66.94 -8.62 36.37
C LYS A 113 -68.07 -9.53 35.89
#